data_AF-A0A2E1TWT0-F1
#
_entry.id   AF-A0A2E1TWT0-F1
#
_cell.length_a   1.000
_cell.length_b   1.000
_cell.length_c   1.000
_cell.angle_alpha   90.00
_cell.angle_beta   90.00
_cell.angle_gamma   90.00
#
_symmetry.space_group_name_H-M   'P 1'
#
loop_
_entity.id
_entity.type
_entity.pdbx_description
1 polymer ?
#
loop_
_entity_poly.entity_id
_entity_poly.type
_entity_poly.pdbx_seq_one_letter_code
_entity_poly.pdbx_strand_id
1 'polypeptide(L)'
;MRRAIIFLLTLLLVPAAQASVKLYIFDCGHIYRDDISDFGLSNEETNVRELFVACYLIDHPDGKMIWDAGLPLDLVGPRESGANNWYERSIIDQLSDIGVEPGSIIEVPAGTHHFARSLSLNVP
;
A
#
# COMPACT_ATOMS: atom_id res chain seq x y z
N MET A 1 48.91 36.00 -6.77
CA MET A 1 48.50 34.67 -6.29
C MET A 1 47.41 34.83 -5.21
N ARG A 2 46.18 35.21 -5.57
CA ARG A 2 45.11 35.47 -4.57
C ARG A 2 43.68 35.24 -5.09
N ARG A 3 43.53 34.62 -6.26
CA ARG A 3 42.22 34.43 -6.93
C ARG A 3 41.78 32.97 -7.08
N ALA A 4 42.58 32.00 -6.63
CA ALA A 4 42.30 30.58 -6.86
C ALA A 4 41.58 29.88 -5.70
N ILE A 5 41.37 30.55 -4.55
CA ILE A 5 40.93 29.86 -3.32
C ILE A 5 39.40 29.88 -3.13
N ILE A 6 38.65 30.67 -3.91
CA ILE A 6 37.19 30.81 -3.68
C ILE A 6 36.36 29.75 -4.44
N PHE A 7 36.92 29.06 -5.43
CA PHE A 7 36.15 28.09 -6.23
C PHE A 7 36.14 26.64 -5.71
N LEU A 8 36.92 26.32 -4.66
CA LEU A 8 37.03 24.93 -4.17
C LEU A 8 36.20 24.64 -2.90
N LEU A 9 35.51 25.66 -2.35
CA LEU A 9 34.77 25.53 -1.08
C LEU A 9 33.25 25.53 -1.25
N THR A 10 32.72 25.21 -2.43
CA THR A 10 31.27 25.06 -2.67
C THR A 10 30.84 23.65 -3.05
N LEU A 11 31.75 22.66 -3.07
CA LEU A 11 31.42 21.29 -3.48
C LEU A 11 31.17 20.30 -2.33
N LEU A 12 31.11 20.76 -1.07
CA LEU A 12 30.98 19.87 0.11
C LEU A 12 29.60 19.90 0.79
N LEU A 13 28.61 20.61 0.24
CA LEU A 13 27.24 20.63 0.74
C LEU A 13 26.23 20.21 -0.32
N VAL A 14 26.51 19.13 -1.05
CA VAL A 14 25.40 18.31 -1.52
C VAL A 14 25.10 17.38 -0.35
N PRO A 15 24.10 17.65 0.51
CA PRO A 15 23.58 16.57 1.31
C PRO A 15 23.17 15.51 0.30
N ALA A 16 23.68 14.29 0.45
CA ALA A 16 22.95 13.15 -0.04
C ALA A 16 21.63 13.20 0.73
N ALA A 17 20.67 13.96 0.23
CA ALA A 17 19.27 13.88 0.62
C ALA A 17 18.85 12.50 0.12
N GLN A 18 19.28 11.49 0.86
CA GLN A 18 18.74 10.16 0.77
C GLN A 18 17.33 10.36 1.31
N ALA A 19 16.43 10.74 0.41
CA ALA A 19 15.00 10.76 0.64
C ALA A 19 14.68 9.43 1.30
N SER A 20 14.43 9.44 2.61
CA SER A 20 14.19 8.21 3.35
C SER A 20 12.76 7.79 3.04
N VAL A 21 12.59 7.11 1.91
CA VAL A 21 11.32 6.51 1.53
C VAL A 21 10.98 5.44 2.56
N LYS A 22 9.75 5.46 3.07
CA LYS A 22 9.21 4.39 3.90
C LYS A 22 8.14 3.64 3.14
N LEU A 23 8.11 2.33 3.32
CA LEU A 23 7.06 1.46 2.80
C LEU A 23 6.27 0.91 4.00
N TYR A 24 4.98 1.19 4.03
CA TYR A 24 4.04 0.59 4.97
C TYR A 24 3.24 -0.48 4.23
N ILE A 25 3.07 -1.64 4.87
CA ILE A 25 2.24 -2.73 4.37
C ILE A 25 1.05 -2.84 5.32
N PHE A 26 -0.15 -2.75 4.76
CA PHE A 26 -1.40 -2.86 5.50
C PHE A 26 -2.10 -4.19 5.21
N ASP A 27 -2.79 -4.71 6.23
CA ASP A 27 -3.69 -5.84 6.08
C ASP A 27 -5.01 -5.33 5.51
N CYS A 28 -5.15 -5.44 4.21
CA CYS A 28 -6.27 -4.90 3.46
C CYS A 28 -7.39 -5.93 3.22
N GLY A 29 -7.42 -6.96 4.08
CA GLY A 29 -8.38 -8.05 4.05
C GLY A 29 -7.75 -9.37 3.67
N HIS A 30 -8.59 -10.38 3.63
CA HIS A 30 -8.17 -11.76 3.37
C HIS A 30 -9.14 -12.44 2.43
N ILE A 31 -8.61 -13.42 1.70
CA ILE A 31 -9.33 -14.19 0.69
C ILE A 31 -9.12 -15.67 1.00
N TYR A 32 -10.21 -16.41 1.16
CA TYR A 32 -10.21 -17.86 1.27
C TYR A 32 -10.69 -18.52 -0.02
N ARG A 33 -9.99 -19.55 -0.51
CA ARG A 33 -10.41 -20.37 -1.66
C ARG A 33 -10.09 -21.83 -1.44
N ASP A 34 -11.06 -22.71 -1.67
CA ASP A 34 -10.85 -24.17 -1.71
C ASP A 34 -9.96 -24.58 -2.89
N ASP A 35 -10.07 -23.88 -4.02
CA ASP A 35 -9.26 -24.08 -5.24
C ASP A 35 -8.44 -22.81 -5.54
N ILE A 36 -7.12 -22.96 -5.74
CA ILE A 36 -6.19 -21.84 -5.99
C ILE A 36 -5.76 -21.75 -7.46
N SER A 37 -6.37 -22.53 -8.36
CA SER A 37 -6.06 -22.51 -9.79
C SER A 37 -6.15 -21.12 -10.41
N ASP A 38 -7.04 -20.26 -9.89
CA ASP A 38 -7.21 -18.88 -10.33
C ASP A 38 -5.97 -18.00 -10.08
N PHE A 39 -5.05 -18.44 -9.21
CA PHE A 39 -3.77 -17.79 -8.94
C PHE A 39 -2.60 -18.39 -9.75
N GLY A 40 -2.90 -19.27 -10.71
CA GLY A 40 -1.89 -19.95 -11.52
C GLY A 40 -1.10 -21.03 -10.77
N LEU A 41 -1.66 -21.53 -9.66
CA LEU A 41 -1.09 -22.60 -8.84
C LEU A 41 -1.98 -23.84 -8.90
N SER A 42 -1.39 -25.03 -8.92
CA SER A 42 -2.12 -26.28 -8.70
C SER A 42 -2.36 -26.53 -7.21
N ASN A 43 -3.38 -27.32 -6.90
CA ASN A 43 -3.74 -27.62 -5.51
C ASN A 43 -2.72 -28.51 -4.79
N GLU A 44 -1.86 -29.19 -5.56
CA GLU A 44 -0.78 -30.04 -5.08
C GLU A 44 0.49 -29.26 -4.73
N GLU A 45 0.66 -28.04 -5.26
CA GLU A 45 1.83 -27.20 -5.00
C GLU A 45 1.83 -26.58 -3.60
N THR A 46 0.65 -26.36 -3.01
CA THR A 46 0.54 -25.79 -1.67
C THR A 46 -0.79 -26.11 -0.99
N ASN A 47 -0.75 -26.22 0.34
CA ASN A 47 -1.92 -26.35 1.19
C ASN A 47 -2.48 -24.99 1.66
N VAL A 48 -1.90 -23.86 1.21
CA VAL A 48 -2.38 -22.52 1.54
C VAL A 48 -3.72 -22.26 0.85
N ARG A 49 -4.74 -21.92 1.64
CA ARG A 49 -6.10 -21.59 1.17
C ARG A 49 -6.57 -20.21 1.61
N GLU A 50 -5.78 -19.54 2.42
CA GLU A 50 -6.03 -18.20 2.93
C GLU A 50 -4.90 -17.29 2.44
N LEU A 51 -5.28 -16.21 1.76
CA LEU A 51 -4.39 -15.23 1.14
C LEU A 51 -4.65 -13.88 1.78
N PHE A 52 -3.58 -13.15 2.09
CA PHE A 52 -3.70 -11.78 2.56
C PHE A 52 -3.79 -10.83 1.35
N VAL A 53 -4.62 -9.79 1.47
CA VAL A 53 -4.73 -8.70 0.51
C VAL A 53 -3.85 -7.57 1.02
N ALA A 54 -2.77 -7.27 0.30
CA ALA A 54 -1.84 -6.22 0.68
C ALA A 54 -2.31 -4.85 0.16
N CYS A 55 -2.18 -3.80 0.98
CA CYS A 55 -2.04 -2.44 0.47
C CYS A 55 -0.69 -1.87 0.85
N TYR A 56 -0.15 -1.00 -0.01
CA TYR A 56 1.17 -0.42 0.20
C TYR A 56 1.09 1.10 0.19
N LEU A 57 1.50 1.75 1.28
CA LEU A 57 1.76 3.19 1.29
C LEU A 57 3.26 3.43 1.12
N ILE A 58 3.58 4.15 0.06
CA ILE A 58 4.91 4.68 -0.21
C ILE A 58 4.93 6.10 0.34
N ASP A 59 5.61 6.29 1.47
CA ASP A 59 5.83 7.59 2.08
C ASP A 59 7.14 8.18 1.56
N HIS A 60 7.04 8.99 0.50
CA HIS A 60 8.16 9.69 -0.12
C HIS A 60 8.19 11.16 0.37
N PRO A 61 9.37 11.80 0.50
CA PRO A 61 9.46 13.22 0.86
C PRO A 61 8.69 14.17 -0.07
N ASP A 62 8.49 13.78 -1.33
CA ASP A 62 7.75 14.57 -2.33
C ASP A 62 6.23 14.32 -2.31
N GLY A 63 5.77 13.37 -1.49
CA GLY A 63 4.36 13.01 -1.41
C GLY A 63 4.14 11.55 -1.04
N LYS A 64 2.92 11.23 -0.63
CA LYS A 64 2.52 9.86 -0.32
C LYS A 64 1.76 9.27 -1.50
N MET A 65 2.05 8.01 -1.80
CA MET A 65 1.33 7.24 -2.81
C MET A 65 0.82 5.96 -2.18
N ILE A 66 -0.41 5.56 -2.51
CA ILE A 66 -0.90 4.22 -2.18
C ILE A 66 -1.02 3.36 -3.44
N TRP A 67 -0.54 2.13 -3.32
CA TRP A 67 -0.69 1.07 -4.31
C TRP A 67 -1.70 0.05 -3.78
N ASP A 68 -2.83 -0.06 -4.49
CA ASP A 68 -4.06 -0.77 -4.11
C ASP A 68 -4.73 -0.26 -2.82
N ALA A 69 -6.04 -0.50 -2.69
CA ALA A 69 -6.85 -0.08 -1.54
C ALA A 69 -7.58 -1.22 -0.81
N GLY A 70 -7.29 -2.46 -1.20
CA GLY A 70 -7.82 -3.65 -0.54
C GLY A 70 -9.21 -4.05 -1.00
N LEU A 71 -9.86 -4.85 -0.16
CA LEU A 71 -11.22 -5.29 -0.37
C LEU A 71 -12.23 -4.14 -0.26
N PRO A 72 -13.43 -4.27 -0.85
CA PRO A 72 -14.52 -3.31 -0.70
C PRO A 72 -14.84 -2.96 0.77
N LEU A 73 -15.09 -1.67 1.02
CA LEU A 73 -15.34 -1.16 2.38
C LEU A 73 -16.63 -1.70 3.02
N ASP A 74 -17.57 -2.22 2.23
CA ASP A 74 -18.79 -2.88 2.73
C ASP A 74 -18.52 -4.27 3.35
N LEU A 75 -17.32 -4.81 3.18
CA LEU A 75 -16.84 -6.01 3.87
C LEU A 75 -16.16 -5.71 5.21
N VAL A 76 -16.06 -4.43 5.61
CA VAL A 76 -15.38 -4.04 6.85
C VAL A 76 -16.17 -4.49 8.07
N GLY A 77 -15.55 -5.34 8.89
CA GLY A 77 -16.18 -5.91 10.07
C GLY A 77 -15.55 -7.24 10.51
N PRO A 78 -16.05 -7.84 11.60
CA PRO A 78 -15.56 -9.12 12.06
C PRO A 78 -15.77 -10.20 11.00
N ARG A 79 -14.83 -11.15 10.90
CA ARG A 79 -14.94 -12.31 10.00
C ARG A 79 -16.21 -13.11 10.32
N GLU A 80 -17.06 -13.28 9.32
CA GLU A 80 -18.23 -14.15 9.40
C GLU A 80 -17.86 -15.63 9.18
N SER A 81 -18.64 -16.53 9.78
CA SER A 81 -18.43 -17.97 9.60
C SER A 81 -18.70 -18.39 8.15
N GLY A 82 -17.73 -19.06 7.53
CA GLY A 82 -17.81 -19.46 6.12
C GLY A 82 -17.54 -18.34 5.12
N ALA A 83 -17.10 -17.16 5.57
CA ALA A 83 -16.75 -16.07 4.67
C ALA A 83 -15.55 -16.42 3.78
N ASN A 84 -15.72 -16.25 2.48
CA ASN A 84 -14.65 -16.42 1.48
C ASN A 84 -13.78 -15.16 1.33
N ASN A 85 -14.21 -14.01 1.84
CA ASN A 85 -13.41 -12.81 1.96
C ASN A 85 -13.85 -12.06 3.23
N TRP A 86 -12.93 -11.44 3.96
CA TRP A 86 -13.24 -10.60 5.12
C TRP A 86 -12.21 -9.49 5.26
N TYR A 87 -12.60 -8.41 5.94
CA TYR A 87 -11.77 -7.23 6.11
C TYR A 87 -12.00 -6.63 7.49
N GLU A 88 -11.14 -6.91 8.48
CA GLU A 88 -11.45 -6.52 9.86
C GLU A 88 -11.38 -5.02 10.12
N ARG A 89 -10.43 -4.35 9.48
CA ARG A 89 -10.18 -2.91 9.66
C ARG A 89 -9.91 -2.26 8.33
N SER A 90 -10.68 -1.23 8.00
CA SER A 90 -10.50 -0.52 6.74
C SER A 90 -9.10 0.09 6.62
N ILE A 91 -8.63 0.29 5.39
CA ILE A 91 -7.40 1.02 5.10
C ILE A 91 -7.46 2.45 5.64
N ILE A 92 -8.67 3.04 5.68
CA ILE A 92 -8.91 4.36 6.26
C ILE A 92 -8.57 4.37 7.75
N ASP A 93 -9.04 3.36 8.51
CA ASP A 93 -8.75 3.24 9.93
C ASP A 93 -7.25 2.99 10.16
N GLN A 94 -6.63 2.15 9.34
CA GLN A 94 -5.20 1.84 9.47
C GLN A 94 -4.29 3.03 9.11
N LEU A 95 -4.69 3.86 8.14
CA LEU A 95 -4.01 5.12 7.82
C LEU A 95 -4.16 6.13 8.96
N SER A 96 -5.35 6.20 9.58
CA SER A 96 -5.60 7.06 10.74
C SER A 96 -4.69 6.70 11.92
N ASP A 97 -4.44 5.41 12.17
CA ASP A 97 -3.54 4.95 13.24
C ASP A 97 -2.10 5.49 13.09
N ILE A 98 -1.67 5.78 11.85
CA ILE A 98 -0.35 6.36 11.57
C ILE A 98 -0.39 7.86 11.26
N GLY A 99 -1.53 8.51 11.46
CA GLY A 99 -1.73 9.95 11.25
C GLY A 99 -1.68 10.37 9.79
N VAL A 100 -2.09 9.49 8.87
CA VAL A 100 -2.16 9.78 7.44
C VAL A 100 -3.62 9.98 7.03
N GLU A 101 -3.93 11.18 6.51
CA GLU A 101 -5.25 11.50 5.98
C GLU A 101 -5.40 10.98 4.54
N PRO A 102 -6.45 10.20 4.20
CA PRO A 102 -6.61 9.65 2.84
C PRO A 102 -6.57 10.70 1.73
N GLY A 103 -7.15 11.89 1.95
CA GLY A 103 -7.15 12.98 0.98
C GLY A 103 -5.75 13.59 0.69
N SER A 104 -4.72 13.21 1.44
CA SER A 104 -3.33 13.63 1.21
C SER A 104 -2.53 12.64 0.34
N ILE A 105 -3.14 11.54 -0.07
CA ILE A 105 -2.49 10.44 -0.78
C ILE A 105 -2.80 10.52 -2.27
N ILE A 106 -1.76 10.34 -3.10
CA ILE A 106 -1.93 10.12 -4.54
C ILE A 106 -2.23 8.65 -4.76
N GLU A 107 -3.36 8.36 -5.41
CA GLU A 107 -3.74 7.01 -5.76
C GLU A 107 -3.22 6.61 -7.14
N VAL A 108 -2.72 5.39 -7.25
CA VAL A 108 -2.53 4.75 -8.54
C VAL A 108 -3.87 4.16 -8.99
N PRO A 109 -4.42 4.57 -10.14
CA PRO A 109 -5.64 3.95 -10.67
C PRO A 109 -5.43 2.44 -10.83
N ALA A 110 -6.30 1.64 -10.20
CA ALA A 110 -6.29 0.18 -10.28
C ALA A 110 -6.77 -0.26 -11.67
N GLY A 111 -5.90 -0.14 -12.68
CA GLY A 111 -6.24 -0.44 -14.07
C GLY A 111 -6.51 -1.91 -14.38
N THR A 112 -6.19 -2.85 -13.47
CA THR A 112 -6.16 -4.30 -13.80
C THR A 112 -6.46 -5.26 -12.64
N HIS A 113 -6.87 -4.82 -11.45
CA HIS A 113 -6.99 -5.73 -10.30
C HIS A 113 -8.42 -6.24 -10.09
N HIS A 114 -8.64 -7.54 -10.33
CA HIS A 114 -9.94 -8.20 -10.25
C HIS A 114 -10.62 -8.13 -8.87
N PHE A 115 -9.84 -7.92 -7.79
CA PHE A 115 -10.34 -7.83 -6.41
C PHE A 115 -9.95 -6.54 -5.67
N ALA A 116 -8.92 -5.81 -6.10
CA ALA A 116 -8.50 -4.55 -5.49
C ALA A 116 -9.07 -3.36 -6.25
N ARG A 117 -9.91 -2.54 -5.60
CA ARG A 117 -10.37 -1.27 -6.17
C ARG A 117 -9.32 -0.18 -5.91
N SER A 118 -9.27 0.84 -6.77
CA SER A 118 -8.73 2.14 -6.37
C SER A 118 -9.57 2.68 -5.21
N LEU A 119 -9.00 3.52 -4.35
CA LEU A 119 -9.75 4.38 -3.42
C LEU A 119 -10.51 5.43 -4.26
N SER A 120 -11.39 5.00 -5.18
CA SER A 120 -12.46 5.84 -5.70
C SER A 120 -13.50 6.02 -4.60
N LEU A 121 -13.03 6.65 -3.54
CA LEU A 121 -13.76 7.25 -2.46
C LEU A 121 -14.64 8.32 -3.10
N ASN A 122 -15.85 7.91 -3.45
CA ASN A 122 -17.00 8.74 -3.07
C ASN A 122 -17.05 8.77 -1.54
N VAL A 123 -16.07 9.41 -0.91
CA VAL A 123 -16.27 10.00 0.41
C VAL A 123 -17.17 11.21 0.17
N PRO A 124 -18.31 11.32 0.86
CA PRO A 124 -19.18 12.50 0.74
C PRO A 124 -18.44 13.80 1.05
#